data_AF-A0A2V8TSU1-F1
#
_entry.id   AF-A0A2V8TSU1-F1
#
_cell.length_a   1.000
_cell.length_b   1.000
_cell.length_c   1.000
_cell.angle_alpha   90.00
_cell.angle_beta   90.00
_cell.angle_gamma   90.00
#
_symmetry.space_group_name_H-M   'P 1'
#
loop_
_entity.id
_entity.type
_entity.pdbx_description
1 polymer ?
#
loop_
_entity_poly.entity_id
_entity_poly.type
_entity_poly.pdbx_seq_one_letter_code
_entity_poly.pdbx_strand_id
1 'polypeptide(L)'
;MSTLNITAALEARATANEWLISHLRDRFAAGTPEYDAGLAGWRIAVWLAYPGLEPLGPTGEMIVDDRGTVRTHTPLDEMRGRAIELYQQHRDQIEAPLL
;
A
#
# COMPACT_ATOMS: atom_id res chain seq x y z
N MET A 1 2.88 4.37 -28.22
CA MET A 1 1.86 4.18 -27.17
C MET A 1 2.46 3.25 -26.14
N SER A 2 2.83 3.79 -24.98
CA SER A 2 3.62 3.08 -23.97
C SER A 2 2.80 1.99 -23.31
N THR A 3 3.00 0.76 -23.78
CA THR A 3 2.82 -0.46 -22.99
C THR A 3 3.81 -0.42 -21.83
N LEU A 4 3.51 0.38 -20.80
CA LEU A 4 3.99 0.08 -19.46
C LEU A 4 3.36 -1.26 -19.11
N ASN A 5 4.12 -2.33 -19.34
CA ASN A 5 3.68 -3.71 -19.28
C ASN A 5 2.91 -3.96 -17.98
N ILE A 6 1.72 -4.55 -18.06
CA ILE A 6 0.95 -5.00 -16.89
C ILE A 6 1.84 -5.78 -15.91
N THR A 7 2.82 -6.53 -16.42
CA THR A 7 3.88 -7.19 -15.67
C THR A 7 4.66 -6.25 -14.74
N ALA A 8 5.07 -5.07 -15.22
CA ALA A 8 5.84 -4.11 -14.43
C ALA A 8 5.00 -3.48 -13.30
N ALA A 9 3.70 -3.25 -13.53
CA ALA A 9 2.80 -2.81 -12.47
C ALA A 9 2.63 -3.91 -11.40
N LEU A 10 2.45 -5.16 -11.80
CA LEU A 10 2.34 -6.29 -10.86
C LEU A 10 3.63 -6.48 -10.05
N GLU A 11 4.79 -6.39 -10.69
CA GLU A 11 6.10 -6.45 -10.03
C GLU A 11 6.27 -5.31 -9.02
N ALA A 12 5.95 -4.07 -9.40
CA ALA A 12 6.03 -2.93 -8.49
C ALA A 12 5.12 -3.10 -7.26
N ARG A 13 3.90 -3.63 -7.46
CA ARG A 13 3.00 -3.95 -6.34
C ARG A 13 3.55 -5.07 -5.45
N ALA A 14 4.15 -6.10 -6.02
CA ALA A 14 4.77 -7.19 -5.28
C ALA A 14 5.93 -6.69 -4.42
N THR A 15 6.83 -5.89 -5.00
CA THR A 15 7.92 -5.20 -4.29
C THR A 15 7.39 -4.34 -3.14
N ALA A 16 6.35 -3.54 -3.38
CA ALA A 16 5.76 -2.71 -2.34
C ALA A 16 5.20 -3.56 -1.18
N ASN A 17 4.49 -4.66 -1.48
CA ASN A 17 3.99 -5.56 -0.45
C ASN A 17 5.11 -6.23 0.37
N GLU A 18 6.17 -6.70 -0.28
CA GLU A 18 7.34 -7.27 0.41
C GLU A 18 7.99 -6.25 1.36
N TRP A 19 8.11 -5.00 0.91
CA TRP A 19 8.63 -3.93 1.73
C TRP A 19 7.70 -3.61 2.91
N LEU A 20 6.39 -3.56 2.71
CA LEU A 20 5.42 -3.33 3.79
C LEU A 20 5.49 -4.43 4.85
N ILE A 21 5.56 -5.70 4.44
CA ILE A 21 5.70 -6.85 5.35
C ILE A 21 6.96 -6.73 6.20
N SER A 22 8.08 -6.28 5.62
CA SER A 22 9.35 -6.15 6.35
C SER A 22 9.40 -4.94 7.31
N HIS A 23 8.58 -3.90 7.12
CA HIS A 23 8.67 -2.64 7.89
C HIS A 23 7.46 -2.31 8.79
N LEU A 24 6.25 -2.61 8.32
CA LEU A 24 5.00 -2.35 9.05
C LEU A 24 4.33 -3.63 9.56
N ARG A 25 4.77 -4.80 9.08
CA ARG A 25 4.26 -6.14 9.41
C ARG A 25 2.86 -6.38 8.85
N ASP A 26 1.91 -6.81 9.69
CA ASP A 26 0.60 -7.29 9.25
C ASP A 26 -0.35 -6.14 8.91
N ARG A 27 -1.37 -6.45 8.10
CA ARG A 27 -2.51 -5.58 7.76
C ARG A 27 -2.21 -4.37 6.88
N PHE A 28 -0.99 -4.17 6.40
CA PHE A 28 -0.73 -3.17 5.37
C PHE A 28 -0.64 -3.81 4.00
N ALA A 29 -1.27 -3.19 2.99
CA ALA A 29 -1.30 -3.70 1.63
C ALA A 29 -1.05 -2.60 0.60
N ALA A 30 -0.28 -2.94 -0.43
CA ALA A 30 -0.07 -2.10 -1.59
C ALA A 30 -1.34 -2.04 -2.46
N GLY A 31 -1.77 -0.82 -2.77
CA GLY A 31 -2.85 -0.52 -3.70
C GLY A 31 -2.47 -0.72 -5.16
N THR A 32 -3.29 -0.17 -6.05
CA THR A 32 -3.03 -0.19 -7.49
C THR A 32 -1.88 0.76 -7.83
N PRO A 33 -0.82 0.29 -8.51
CA PRO A 33 0.27 1.15 -8.95
C PRO A 33 -0.14 2.07 -10.08
N GLU A 34 0.25 3.33 -9.98
CA GLU A 34 0.10 4.34 -11.02
C GLU A 34 1.48 4.81 -11.47
N TYR A 35 1.78 4.70 -12.76
CA TYR A 35 3.09 5.15 -13.24
C TYR A 35 3.17 6.67 -13.26
N ASP A 36 4.17 7.22 -12.58
CA ASP A 36 4.52 8.63 -12.56
C ASP A 36 5.80 8.86 -13.36
N ALA A 37 5.65 9.46 -14.55
CA ALA A 37 6.75 9.77 -15.44
C ALA A 37 7.70 10.85 -14.87
N GLY A 38 7.20 11.74 -14.01
CA GLY A 38 8.02 12.78 -13.37
C GLY A 38 8.95 12.20 -12.30
N LEU A 39 8.53 11.13 -11.63
CA LEU A 39 9.32 10.41 -10.62
C LEU A 39 10.08 9.21 -11.19
N ALA A 40 9.83 8.87 -12.46
CA ALA A 40 10.32 7.66 -13.12
C ALA A 40 10.05 6.39 -12.30
N GLY A 41 8.81 6.26 -11.81
CA GLY A 41 8.45 5.16 -10.92
C GLY A 41 6.94 4.99 -10.76
N TRP A 42 6.57 3.96 -10.01
CA TRP A 42 5.21 3.59 -9.68
C TRP A 42 4.83 4.17 -8.33
N ARG A 43 3.84 5.05 -8.34
CA ARG A 43 3.19 5.59 -7.15
C ARG A 43 2.14 4.61 -6.66
N ILE A 44 2.23 4.23 -5.40
CA ILE A 44 1.44 3.13 -4.82
C ILE A 44 0.89 3.59 -3.47
N ALA A 45 -0.44 3.70 -3.37
CA ALA A 45 -1.11 3.96 -2.10
C ALA A 45 -0.97 2.75 -1.15
N VAL A 46 -0.81 3.01 0.14
CA VAL A 46 -0.75 1.99 1.19
C VAL A 46 -2.06 1.97 1.94
N TRP A 47 -2.68 0.80 2.04
CA TRP A 47 -3.99 0.59 2.65
C TRP A 47 -3.88 -0.28 3.90
N LEU A 48 -4.83 -0.10 4.81
CA LEU A 48 -5.06 -0.97 5.95
C LEU A 48 -6.06 -2.06 5.55
N ALA A 49 -5.65 -3.32 5.57
CA ALA A 49 -6.41 -4.46 5.08
C ALA A 49 -6.77 -5.42 6.22
N TYR A 50 -8.05 -5.78 6.29
CA TYR A 50 -8.60 -6.79 7.20
C TYR A 50 -9.33 -7.87 6.40
N PRO A 51 -9.20 -9.16 6.77
CA PRO A 51 -9.93 -10.24 6.11
C PRO A 51 -11.44 -9.97 6.09
N GLY A 52 -12.08 -10.18 4.94
CA GLY A 52 -13.52 -10.01 4.77
C GLY A 52 -13.98 -8.55 4.61
N LEU A 53 -13.07 -7.57 4.64
CA LEU A 53 -13.38 -6.16 4.43
C LEU A 53 -12.64 -5.62 3.20
N GLU A 54 -13.26 -4.63 2.56
CA GLU A 54 -12.56 -3.79 1.59
C GLU A 54 -11.40 -3.03 2.29
N PRO A 55 -10.27 -2.78 1.61
CA PRO A 55 -9.16 -2.05 2.20
C PRO A 55 -9.55 -0.65 2.67
N LEU A 56 -9.11 -0.28 3.88
CA LEU A 56 -9.35 1.01 4.52
C LEU A 56 -8.18 1.96 4.28
N GLY A 57 -8.46 3.25 4.04
CA GLY A 57 -7.42 4.29 3.93
C GLY A 57 -7.60 5.26 2.76
N PRO A 58 -6.49 5.82 2.23
CA PRO A 58 -5.10 5.38 2.38
C PRO A 58 -4.43 5.78 3.72
N THR A 59 -3.45 4.98 4.16
CA THR A 59 -2.55 5.25 5.31
C THR A 59 -1.27 5.98 4.90
N GLY A 60 -0.90 5.89 3.62
CA GLY A 60 0.31 6.52 3.09
C GLY A 60 0.50 6.18 1.62
N GLU A 61 1.71 6.48 1.13
CA GLU A 61 2.12 6.26 -0.24
C GLU A 61 3.58 5.81 -0.31
N MET A 62 3.91 5.05 -1.36
CA MET A 62 5.25 4.60 -1.70
C MET A 62 5.54 4.83 -3.19
N ILE A 63 6.81 5.07 -3.51
CA ILE A 63 7.32 5.10 -4.89
C ILE A 63 8.26 3.91 -5.10
N VAL A 64 7.94 3.05 -6.05
CA VAL A 64 8.80 1.94 -6.51
C VAL A 64 9.35 2.27 -7.88
N ASP A 65 10.67 2.24 -8.08
CA ASP A 65 11.24 2.50 -9.40
C ASP A 65 11.10 1.33 -10.38
N ASP A 66 11.58 1.52 -11.61
CA ASP A 66 11.58 0.52 -12.67
C ASP A 66 12.48 -0.70 -12.39
N ARG A 67 13.31 -0.63 -11.35
CA ARG A 67 14.20 -1.71 -10.89
C ARG A 67 13.62 -2.49 -9.72
N GLY A 68 12.40 -2.17 -9.29
CA GLY A 68 11.79 -2.82 -8.12
C GLY A 68 12.42 -2.37 -6.80
N THR A 69 12.84 -1.11 -6.69
CA THR A 69 13.36 -0.53 -5.44
C THR A 69 12.40 0.53 -4.90
N VAL A 70 12.07 0.46 -3.60
CA VAL A 70 11.32 1.51 -2.92
C VAL A 70 12.22 2.73 -2.73
N ARG A 71 11.95 3.82 -3.44
CA ARG A 71 12.76 5.05 -3.39
C ARG A 71 12.33 5.98 -2.28
N THR A 72 11.03 6.13 -2.09
CA THR A 72 10.43 7.01 -1.09
C THR A 72 9.16 6.38 -0.55
N HIS A 73 8.85 6.67 0.70
CA HIS A 73 7.60 6.26 1.33
C HIS A 73 7.19 7.31 2.37
N THR A 74 5.90 7.36 2.68
CA THR A 74 5.40 8.07 3.87
C THR A 74 6.14 7.56 5.11
N PRO A 75 6.53 8.40 6.09
CA PRO A 75 7.20 7.94 7.30
C PRO A 75 6.43 6.82 8.01
N LEU A 76 7.14 5.81 8.52
CA LEU A 76 6.51 4.62 9.11
C LEU A 76 5.57 4.97 10.28
N ASP A 77 5.99 5.91 11.12
CA ASP A 77 5.18 6.33 12.29
C ASP A 77 3.92 7.09 11.87
N GLU A 78 3.97 7.83 10.77
CA GLU A 78 2.81 8.49 10.19
C GLU A 78 1.81 7.47 9.61
N MET A 79 2.30 6.45 8.91
CA MET A 79 1.47 5.35 8.41
C MET A 79 0.80 4.58 9.55
N ARG A 80 1.54 4.30 10.64
CA ARG A 80 1.00 3.64 11.84
C ARG A 80 -0.04 4.51 12.54
N GLY A 81 0.22 5.81 12.68
CA GLY A 81 -0.72 6.76 13.28
C GLY A 81 -2.06 6.76 12.54
N ARG A 82 -2.02 6.91 11.21
CA ARG A 82 -3.23 6.86 10.36
C ARG A 82 -3.93 5.50 10.40
N ALA A 83 -3.18 4.41 10.46
CA ALA A 83 -3.77 3.07 10.59
C ALA A 83 -4.54 2.92 11.92
N ILE A 84 -4.02 3.46 13.02
CA ILE A 84 -4.71 3.48 14.31
C ILE A 84 -6.01 4.29 14.20
N GLU A 85 -5.97 5.47 13.58
CA GLU A 85 -7.15 6.30 13.36
C GLU A 85 -8.23 5.58 12.54
N LEU A 86 -7.85 4.97 11.42
CA LEU A 86 -8.76 4.18 10.58
C LEU A 86 -9.35 2.98 11.33
N TYR A 87 -8.52 2.26 12.11
CA TYR A 87 -9.02 1.17 12.93
C TYR A 87 -10.08 1.65 13.93
N GLN A 88 -9.87 2.79 14.61
CA GLN A 88 -10.87 3.32 15.54
C GLN A 88 -12.16 3.73 14.83
N GLN A 89 -12.06 4.32 13.64
CA GLN A 89 -13.22 4.73 12.83
C GLN A 89 -14.06 3.53 12.35
N HIS A 90 -13.40 2.41 12.08
CA HIS A 90 -14.02 1.21 11.51
C HIS A 90 -14.08 0.03 12.51
N ARG A 91 -13.89 0.30 13.80
CA ARG A 91 -13.70 -0.73 14.82
C ARG A 91 -14.83 -1.76 14.84
N ASP A 92 -16.07 -1.30 14.79
CA ASP A 92 -17.24 -2.18 14.83
C ASP A 92 -17.30 -3.13 13.62
N GLN A 93 -16.87 -2.67 12.45
CA GLN A 93 -16.82 -3.49 11.23
C GLN A 93 -15.67 -4.51 11.30
N ILE A 94 -14.52 -4.09 11.83
CA ILE A 94 -13.32 -4.89 11.96
C ILE A 94 -13.47 -6.00 13.02
N GLU A 95 -14.13 -5.68 14.14
CA GLU A 95 -14.35 -6.60 15.26
C GLU A 95 -15.63 -7.42 15.12
N ALA A 96 -16.43 -7.16 14.08
CA ALA A 96 -17.60 -7.98 13.78
C ALA A 96 -17.19 -9.45 13.57
N PRO A 97 -17.96 -10.42 14.11
CA PRO A 97 -17.73 -11.82 13.82
C PRO A 97 -17.77 -12.06 12.31
N LEU A 98 -16.77 -12.77 11.79
CA LEU A 98 -16.80 -13.26 10.42
C LEU A 98 -17.98 -14.25 10.31
N LEU A 99 -19.00 -13.87 9.56
CA LEU A 99 -20.19 -14.69 9.27
C LEU A 99 -19.84 -15.89 8.39
#